data_AF-A0A6B0XKM2-F1
#
_entry.id   AF-A0A6B0XKM2-F1
#
_cell.length_a   1.000
_cell.length_b   1.000
_cell.length_c   1.000
_cell.angle_alpha   90.00
_cell.angle_beta   90.00
_cell.angle_gamma   90.00
#
_symmetry.space_group_name_H-M   'P 1'
#
loop_
_entity.id
_entity.type
_entity.pdbx_description
1 polymer ?
#
loop_
_entity_poly.entity_id
_entity_poly.type
_entity_poly.pdbx_seq_one_letter_code
_entity_poly.pdbx_strand_id
1 'polypeptide(L)'
;MPTETAIQKLRPEEAAERVFRARKQDSAWLDRFTECLVGYRQGPAGGTSLTAGQSGSDLVRALGVWQLSQAKAAGLFCVSRQAFAKWLQRGVPADHAVAVADLKAATDLLERYLKRDRIPAVVRRPIPRLDGVSLLDLLGEGDTNRLLSACRDMFDFERAHR
;
A
#
# COMPACT_ATOMS: atom_id res chain seq x y z
N MET A 1 10.24 -29.27 -23.96
CA MET A 1 9.50 -28.63 -22.85
C MET A 1 10.41 -28.65 -21.62
N PRO A 2 10.98 -27.52 -21.17
CA PRO A 2 11.83 -27.53 -19.99
C PRO A 2 10.96 -27.70 -18.74
N THR A 3 11.38 -28.58 -17.85
CA THR A 3 10.68 -29.06 -16.66
C THR A 3 10.49 -27.97 -15.61
N GLU A 4 9.27 -27.89 -15.08
CA GLU A 4 8.77 -26.99 -14.01
C GLU A 4 9.72 -26.86 -12.80
N THR A 5 10.51 -27.90 -12.55
CA THR A 5 11.50 -28.00 -11.48
C THR A 5 12.68 -27.03 -11.61
N ALA A 6 12.96 -26.50 -12.81
CA ALA A 6 14.09 -25.60 -13.04
C ALA A 6 13.78 -24.14 -12.65
N ILE A 7 12.51 -23.72 -12.71
CA ILE A 7 12.10 -22.33 -12.41
C ILE A 7 12.08 -22.09 -10.89
N GLN A 8 11.66 -23.09 -10.10
CA GLN A 8 11.54 -23.00 -8.65
C GLN A 8 12.88 -22.81 -7.91
N LYS A 9 14.01 -23.09 -8.58
CA LYS A 9 15.36 -22.93 -8.04
C LYS A 9 16.02 -21.59 -8.41
N LEU A 10 15.38 -20.82 -9.29
CA LEU A 10 15.89 -19.51 -9.70
C LEU A 10 15.47 -18.44 -8.68
N ARG A 11 16.25 -17.36 -8.62
CA ARG A 11 15.82 -16.17 -7.87
C ARG A 11 14.55 -15.61 -8.51
N PRO A 12 13.62 -15.02 -7.73
CA PRO A 12 12.33 -14.56 -8.23
C PRO A 12 12.43 -13.66 -9.47
N GLU A 13 13.41 -12.76 -9.50
CA GLU A 13 13.69 -11.86 -10.62
C GLU A 13 14.09 -12.60 -11.91
N GLU A 14 14.95 -13.62 -11.79
CA GLU A 14 15.44 -14.42 -12.92
C GLU A 14 14.34 -15.37 -13.43
N ALA A 15 13.56 -15.93 -12.51
CA ALA A 15 12.38 -16.72 -12.84
C ALA A 15 11.35 -15.89 -13.62
N ALA A 16 11.05 -14.68 -13.14
CA ALA A 16 10.11 -13.77 -13.77
C ALA A 16 10.58 -13.36 -15.18
N GLU A 17 11.84 -12.95 -15.33
CA GLU A 17 12.38 -12.56 -16.63
C GLU A 17 12.40 -13.74 -17.62
N ARG A 18 12.73 -14.95 -17.15
CA ARG A 18 12.77 -16.14 -17.99
C ARG A 18 11.38 -16.57 -18.46
N VAL A 19 10.38 -16.52 -17.58
CA VAL A 19 8.97 -16.77 -17.94
C VAL A 19 8.47 -15.71 -18.92
N PHE A 20 8.76 -14.44 -18.65
CA PHE A 20 8.38 -13.33 -19.52
C PHE A 20 8.98 -13.46 -20.92
N ARG A 21 10.29 -13.74 -21.04
CA ARG A 21 10.95 -13.93 -22.34
C ARG A 21 10.41 -15.15 -23.10
N ALA A 22 10.16 -16.26 -22.42
CA ALA A 22 9.66 -17.49 -23.05
C ALA A 22 8.22 -17.36 -23.56
N ARG A 23 7.44 -16.42 -23.03
CA ARG A 23 6.01 -16.24 -23.34
C ARG A 23 5.65 -14.87 -23.89
N LYS A 24 6.66 -14.06 -24.25
CA LYS A 24 6.52 -12.66 -24.70
C LYS A 24 5.55 -12.47 -25.87
N GLN A 25 5.37 -13.49 -26.71
CA GLN A 25 4.51 -13.47 -27.90
C GLN A 25 3.17 -14.18 -27.71
N ASP A 26 2.90 -14.73 -26.52
CA ASP A 26 1.69 -15.52 -26.20
C ASP A 26 0.78 -14.68 -25.30
N SER A 27 0.04 -13.73 -25.89
CA SER A 27 -0.88 -12.86 -25.14
C SER A 27 -1.99 -13.66 -24.44
N ALA A 28 -2.48 -14.73 -25.07
CA ALA A 28 -3.46 -15.65 -24.48
C ALA A 28 -2.92 -16.40 -23.25
N TRP A 29 -1.60 -16.54 -23.11
CA TRP A 29 -0.99 -17.04 -21.88
C TRP A 29 -1.04 -16.02 -20.75
N LEU A 30 -0.86 -14.72 -21.02
CA LEU A 30 -1.00 -13.67 -20.00
C LEU A 30 -2.46 -13.56 -19.51
N ASP A 31 -3.43 -13.67 -20.41
CA ASP A 31 -4.84 -13.65 -20.06
C ASP A 31 -5.21 -14.85 -19.18
N ARG A 32 -4.82 -16.07 -19.58
CA ARG A 32 -5.01 -17.28 -18.76
C ARG A 32 -4.24 -17.24 -17.44
N PHE A 33 -3.05 -16.66 -17.41
CA PHE A 33 -2.27 -16.48 -16.19
C PHE A 33 -3.00 -15.52 -15.24
N THR A 34 -3.53 -14.42 -15.77
CA THR A 34 -4.33 -13.44 -15.03
C THR A 34 -5.62 -14.06 -14.52
N GLU A 35 -6.35 -14.81 -15.36
CA GLU A 35 -7.55 -15.55 -14.99
C GLU A 35 -7.25 -16.65 -13.96
N CYS A 36 -6.13 -17.35 -14.07
CA CYS A 36 -5.73 -18.38 -13.12
C CYS A 36 -5.32 -17.76 -11.77
N LEU A 37 -4.66 -16.60 -11.75
CA LEU A 37 -4.44 -15.81 -10.53
C LEU A 37 -5.76 -15.34 -9.91
N VAL A 38 -6.76 -15.03 -10.73
CA VAL A 38 -8.12 -14.69 -10.28
C VAL A 38 -8.89 -15.93 -9.80
N GLY A 39 -8.64 -17.13 -10.35
CA GLY A 39 -9.28 -18.39 -9.96
C GLY A 39 -8.68 -19.03 -8.71
N TYR A 40 -7.35 -18.99 -8.54
CA TYR A 40 -6.65 -19.39 -7.30
C TYR A 40 -7.07 -18.53 -6.09
N ARG A 41 -7.63 -17.34 -6.34
CA ARG A 41 -8.17 -16.40 -5.35
C ARG A 41 -9.43 -16.92 -4.63
N GLN A 42 -10.12 -17.95 -5.13
CA GLN A 42 -11.40 -18.42 -4.59
C GLN A 42 -11.39 -19.83 -3.96
N GLY A 43 -10.21 -20.46 -3.76
CA GLY A 43 -10.05 -21.82 -3.20
C GLY A 43 -9.36 -21.90 -1.82
N PRO A 44 -9.46 -23.04 -1.09
CA PRO A 44 -9.68 -23.07 0.37
C PRO A 44 -8.45 -22.87 1.27
N ALA A 45 -7.30 -22.43 0.76
CA ALA A 45 -6.11 -22.21 1.58
C ALA A 45 -5.26 -21.01 1.09
N GLY A 46 -5.53 -19.85 1.66
CA GLY A 46 -4.48 -18.95 2.17
C GLY A 46 -3.52 -18.25 1.19
N GLY A 47 -3.94 -17.94 -0.04
CA GLY A 47 -3.20 -17.02 -0.92
C GLY A 47 -3.69 -15.57 -0.74
N THR A 48 -2.92 -14.73 -0.03
CA THR A 48 -3.27 -13.35 0.35
C THR A 48 -3.34 -12.40 -0.85
N SER A 49 -4.44 -12.44 -1.62
CA SER A 49 -4.72 -11.49 -2.68
C SER A 49 -5.65 -10.38 -2.15
N LEU A 50 -5.08 -9.21 -1.89
CA LEU A 50 -5.73 -7.98 -1.43
C LEU A 50 -6.83 -7.55 -2.43
N THR A 51 -8.09 -7.89 -2.15
CA THR A 51 -9.24 -7.48 -2.98
C THR A 51 -9.63 -6.02 -2.70
N ALA A 52 -10.39 -5.41 -3.61
CA ALA A 52 -10.97 -4.07 -3.42
C ALA A 52 -11.72 -3.89 -2.07
N GLY A 53 -12.32 -4.96 -1.54
CA GLY A 53 -12.95 -5.01 -0.22
C GLY A 53 -11.94 -5.01 0.94
N GLN A 54 -10.82 -5.72 0.81
CA GLN A 54 -9.71 -5.63 1.75
C GLN A 54 -9.08 -4.23 1.72
N SER A 55 -8.92 -3.66 0.52
CA SER A 55 -8.39 -2.32 0.37
C SER A 55 -9.23 -1.25 1.06
N GLY A 56 -10.56 -1.39 1.01
CA GLY A 56 -11.49 -0.57 1.79
C GLY A 56 -11.35 -0.79 3.30
N SER A 57 -11.29 -2.04 3.75
CA SER A 57 -11.10 -2.40 5.17
C SER A 57 -9.79 -1.88 5.75
N ASP A 58 -8.68 -2.03 5.02
CA ASP A 58 -7.36 -1.56 5.43
C ASP A 58 -7.27 -0.04 5.43
N LEU A 59 -7.94 0.62 4.48
CA LEU A 59 -8.05 2.09 4.48
C LEU A 59 -8.86 2.54 5.70
N VAL A 60 -10.00 1.91 6.00
CA VAL A 60 -10.79 2.19 7.22
C VAL A 60 -9.93 2.01 8.48
N ARG A 61 -9.11 0.96 8.54
CA ARG A 61 -8.15 0.77 9.65
C ARG A 61 -7.19 1.95 9.76
N ALA A 62 -6.52 2.32 8.66
CA ALA A 62 -5.56 3.43 8.65
C ALA A 62 -6.20 4.75 9.14
N LEU A 63 -7.42 5.06 8.67
CA LEU A 63 -8.18 6.21 9.14
C LEU A 63 -8.48 6.14 10.64
N GLY A 64 -8.84 4.95 11.14
CA GLY A 64 -9.08 4.73 12.57
C GLY A 64 -7.82 4.93 13.42
N VAL A 65 -6.67 4.44 12.96
CA VAL A 65 -5.37 4.63 13.63
C VAL A 65 -4.99 6.11 13.71
N TRP A 66 -5.23 6.87 12.64
CA TRP A 66 -4.92 8.30 12.58
C TRP A 66 -6.02 9.17 13.22
N GLN A 67 -7.13 8.57 13.63
CA GLN A 67 -8.36 9.23 14.10
C GLN A 67 -8.87 10.29 13.12
N LEU A 68 -8.99 9.91 11.84
CA LEU A 68 -9.52 10.76 10.79
C LEU A 68 -11.01 10.46 10.56
N SER A 69 -11.82 11.52 10.56
CA SER A 69 -13.19 11.43 10.06
C SER A 69 -13.17 11.23 8.53
N GLN A 70 -14.23 10.61 7.98
CA GLN A 70 -14.34 10.46 6.52
C GLN A 70 -14.33 11.80 5.79
N ALA A 71 -14.89 12.86 6.39
CA ALA A 71 -14.89 14.20 5.80
C ALA A 71 -13.48 14.80 5.74
N LYS A 72 -12.70 14.66 6.82
CA LYS A 72 -11.30 15.11 6.82
C LYS A 72 -10.44 14.28 5.87
N ALA A 73 -10.62 12.97 5.85
CA ALA A 73 -9.93 12.07 4.92
C ALA A 73 -10.21 12.42 3.46
N ALA A 74 -11.48 12.64 3.10
CA ALA A 74 -11.86 13.07 1.76
C ALA A 74 -11.16 14.39 1.36
N GLY A 75 -11.11 15.37 2.28
CA GLY A 75 -10.39 16.62 2.07
C GLY A 75 -8.88 16.44 1.87
N LEU A 76 -8.25 15.52 2.62
CA LEU A 76 -6.81 15.22 2.48
C LEU A 76 -6.48 14.55 1.14
N PHE A 77 -7.39 13.75 0.60
CA PHE A 77 -7.24 13.16 -0.73
C PHE A 77 -7.77 14.04 -1.87
N CYS A 78 -8.16 15.30 -1.58
CA CYS A 78 -8.73 16.25 -2.55
C CYS A 78 -9.94 15.70 -3.33
N VAL A 79 -10.76 14.87 -2.68
CA VAL A 79 -11.98 14.29 -3.27
C VAL A 79 -13.23 14.67 -2.48
N SER A 80 -14.39 14.55 -3.12
CA SER A 80 -15.65 14.75 -2.42
C SER A 80 -15.89 13.67 -1.37
N ARG A 81 -16.60 14.01 -0.29
CA ARG A 81 -17.01 13.05 0.76
C ARG A 81 -17.78 11.85 0.18
N GLN A 82 -18.60 12.08 -0.85
CA GLN A 82 -19.36 11.03 -1.50
C GLN A 82 -18.47 10.09 -2.34
N ALA A 83 -17.48 10.64 -3.06
CA ALA A 83 -16.50 9.84 -3.78
C ALA A 83 -15.70 8.98 -2.81
N PHE A 84 -15.22 9.57 -1.71
CA PHE A 84 -14.48 8.86 -0.68
C PHE A 84 -15.32 7.75 -0.02
N ALA A 85 -16.59 8.01 0.30
CA ALA A 85 -17.49 6.99 0.83
C ALA A 85 -17.68 5.81 -0.15
N LYS A 86 -17.76 6.08 -1.47
CA LYS A 86 -17.76 5.03 -2.49
C LYS A 86 -16.47 4.23 -2.50
N TRP A 87 -15.31 4.84 -2.25
CA TRP A 87 -14.04 4.11 -2.16
C TRP A 87 -14.03 3.10 -1.03
N LEU A 88 -14.56 3.49 0.15
CA LEU A 88 -14.62 2.58 1.30
C LEU A 88 -15.52 1.36 1.04
N GLN A 89 -16.51 1.49 0.17
CA GLN A 89 -17.45 0.42 -0.17
C GLN A 89 -16.99 -0.43 -1.38
N ARG A 90 -16.41 0.22 -2.40
CA ARG A 90 -16.17 -0.38 -3.73
C ARG A 90 -14.70 -0.52 -4.09
N GLY A 91 -13.80 -0.04 -3.23
CA GLY A 91 -12.37 0.02 -3.48
C GLY A 91 -11.91 1.37 -4.02
N VAL A 92 -10.61 1.61 -3.89
CA VAL A 92 -9.95 2.86 -4.27
C VAL A 92 -9.66 2.86 -5.79
N PRO A 93 -9.96 3.95 -6.52
CA PRO A 93 -9.62 4.09 -7.93
C PRO A 93 -8.11 4.01 -8.18
N ALA A 94 -7.72 3.58 -9.39
CA ALA A 94 -6.32 3.40 -9.77
C ALA A 94 -5.48 4.67 -9.55
N ASP A 95 -6.01 5.84 -9.88
CA ASP A 95 -5.32 7.14 -9.75
C ASP A 95 -4.96 7.49 -8.30
N HIS A 96 -5.62 6.87 -7.31
CA HIS A 96 -5.36 7.06 -5.89
C HIS A 96 -4.77 5.82 -5.20
N ALA A 97 -4.54 4.74 -5.95
CA ALA A 97 -4.07 3.48 -5.38
C ALA A 97 -2.68 3.62 -4.74
N VAL A 98 -1.78 4.36 -5.38
CA VAL A 98 -0.43 4.64 -4.84
C VAL A 98 -0.51 5.44 -3.55
N ALA A 99 -1.25 6.54 -3.55
CA ALA A 99 -1.41 7.40 -2.36
C ALA A 99 -2.00 6.64 -1.16
N VAL A 100 -2.99 5.77 -1.40
CA VAL A 100 -3.56 4.92 -0.35
C VAL A 100 -2.59 3.82 0.10
N ALA A 101 -1.82 3.23 -0.82
CA ALA A 101 -0.81 2.24 -0.47
C ALA A 101 0.28 2.84 0.42
N ASP A 102 0.75 4.05 0.10
CA ASP A 102 1.75 4.77 0.90
C ASP A 102 1.22 5.12 2.30
N LEU A 103 -0.03 5.57 2.41
CA LEU A 103 -0.68 5.81 3.70
C LEU A 103 -0.76 4.53 4.56
N LYS A 104 -1.11 3.39 3.94
CA LYS A 104 -1.18 2.10 4.64
C LYS A 104 0.19 1.66 5.13
N ALA A 105 1.19 1.70 4.26
CA ALA A 105 2.57 1.35 4.61
C ALA A 105 3.13 2.24 5.73
N ALA A 106 2.85 3.55 5.67
CA ALA A 106 3.21 4.49 6.73
C ALA A 106 2.51 4.14 8.05
N THR A 107 1.21 3.81 8.00
CA THR A 107 0.46 3.36 9.19
C THR A 107 1.05 2.10 9.80
N ASP A 108 1.44 1.12 8.98
CA ASP A 108 2.01 -0.14 9.47
C ASP A 108 3.36 0.07 10.15
N LEU A 109 4.20 0.97 9.62
CA LEU A 109 5.44 1.37 10.27
C LEU A 109 5.17 2.05 11.62
N LEU A 110 4.19 2.96 11.69
CA LEU A 110 3.84 3.64 12.92
C LEU A 110 3.30 2.65 13.96
N GLU A 111 2.40 1.74 13.60
CA GLU A 111 1.87 0.72 14.53
C GLU A 111 2.94 -0.28 14.98
N ARG A 112 3.96 -0.52 14.16
CA ARG A 112 5.09 -1.38 14.55
C ARG A 112 5.93 -0.79 15.68
N TYR A 113 6.12 0.53 15.70
CA TYR A 113 7.04 1.19 16.63
C TYR A 113 6.37 2.06 17.70
N LEU A 114 5.10 2.41 17.52
CA LEU A 114 4.35 3.28 18.43
C LEU A 114 3.12 2.57 18.97
N LYS A 115 2.75 2.92 20.22
CA LYS A 115 1.43 2.56 20.75
C LYS A 115 0.35 3.27 19.93
N ARG A 116 -0.69 2.52 19.54
CA ARG A 116 -1.78 3.02 18.68
C ARG A 116 -2.37 4.36 19.15
N ASP A 117 -2.61 4.51 20.46
CA ASP A 117 -3.18 5.75 21.03
C ASP A 117 -2.27 6.98 20.91
N ARG A 118 -0.99 6.80 20.61
CA ARG A 118 -0.02 7.89 20.42
C ARG A 118 0.06 8.36 18.98
N ILE A 119 -0.32 7.53 18.02
CA ILE A 119 -0.19 7.82 16.59
C ILE A 119 -0.94 9.11 16.19
N PRO A 120 -2.19 9.37 16.64
CA PRO A 120 -2.89 10.59 16.29
C PRO A 120 -2.14 11.87 16.65
N ALA A 121 -1.48 11.91 17.82
CA ALA A 121 -0.69 13.06 18.23
C ALA A 121 0.59 13.19 17.40
N VAL A 122 1.24 12.07 17.07
CA VAL A 122 2.48 12.05 16.28
C VAL A 122 2.25 12.54 14.86
N VAL A 123 1.22 12.05 14.17
CA VAL A 123 0.97 12.42 12.76
C VAL A 123 0.57 13.89 12.57
N ARG A 124 0.09 14.55 13.63
CA ARG A 124 -0.28 15.98 13.64
C ARG A 124 0.84 16.89 14.14
N ARG A 125 1.92 16.32 14.69
CA ARG A 125 3.00 17.11 15.27
C ARG A 125 3.89 17.67 14.16
N PRO A 126 4.18 18.98 14.16
CA PRO A 126 5.21 19.58 13.32
C PRO A 126 6.55 18.86 13.45
N ILE A 127 7.18 18.51 12.34
CA ILE A 127 8.49 17.85 12.33
C ILE A 127 9.55 18.89 11.96
N PRO A 128 10.47 19.28 12.87
CA PRO A 128 11.46 20.32 12.58
C PRO A 128 12.37 20.03 11.39
N ARG A 129 12.67 18.75 11.12
CA ARG A 129 13.48 18.32 9.97
C ARG A 129 12.72 18.34 8.63
N LEU A 130 11.42 18.57 8.66
CA LEU A 130 10.55 18.73 7.50
C LEU A 130 9.98 20.16 7.46
N ASP A 131 10.79 21.16 7.85
CA ASP A 131 10.40 22.57 7.83
C ASP A 131 9.14 22.89 8.65
N GLY A 132 8.87 22.09 9.70
CA GLY A 132 7.69 22.23 10.54
C GLY A 132 6.42 21.60 9.96
N VAL A 133 6.49 20.96 8.80
CA VAL A 133 5.37 20.22 8.19
C VAL A 133 5.12 18.93 8.99
N SER A 134 3.86 18.59 9.23
CA SER A 134 3.48 17.31 9.86
C SER A 134 3.25 16.21 8.83
N LEU A 135 3.22 14.95 9.27
CA LEU A 135 2.88 13.82 8.39
C LEU A 135 1.47 13.98 7.79
N LEU A 136 0.54 14.57 8.55
CA LEU A 136 -0.82 14.83 8.08
C LEU A 136 -0.86 15.93 7.00
N ASP A 137 0.02 16.92 7.10
CA ASP A 137 0.13 18.00 6.10
C ASP A 137 0.69 17.44 4.78
N LEU A 138 1.73 16.59 4.83
CA LEU A 138 2.26 15.90 3.66
C LEU A 138 1.18 15.08 2.92
N LEU A 139 0.31 14.41 3.67
CA LEU A 139 -0.84 13.72 3.08
C LEU A 139 -1.81 14.70 2.39
N GLY A 140 -2.09 15.84 3.02
CA GLY A 140 -2.98 16.87 2.48
C GLY A 140 -2.43 17.61 1.26
N GLU A 141 -1.11 17.71 1.15
CA GLU A 141 -0.41 18.24 -0.03
C GLU A 141 -0.36 17.22 -1.18
N GLY A 142 -0.75 15.97 -0.93
CA GLY A 142 -0.68 14.86 -1.89
C GLY A 142 0.71 14.22 -1.99
N ASP A 143 1.69 14.68 -1.20
CA ASP A 143 3.07 14.16 -1.19
C ASP A 143 3.19 12.89 -0.33
N THR A 144 2.46 11.87 -0.76
CA THR A 144 2.35 10.57 -0.08
C THR A 144 3.65 9.76 -0.11
N ASN A 145 4.49 10.00 -1.12
CA ASN A 145 5.82 9.40 -1.20
C ASN A 145 6.74 9.98 -0.11
N ARG A 146 6.78 11.30 0.05
CA ARG A 146 7.56 11.95 1.11
C ARG A 146 7.03 11.61 2.50
N LEU A 147 5.71 11.47 2.66
CA LEU A 147 5.10 10.94 3.89
C LEU A 147 5.69 9.58 4.27
N LEU A 148 5.70 8.62 3.32
CA LEU A 148 6.22 7.28 3.58
C LEU A 148 7.74 7.31 3.85
N SER A 149 8.50 8.12 3.10
CA SER A 149 9.93 8.30 3.33
C SER A 149 10.21 8.84 4.73
N ALA A 150 9.48 9.87 5.16
CA ALA A 150 9.63 10.44 6.50
C ALA A 150 9.37 9.40 7.59
N CYS A 151 8.32 8.59 7.46
CA CYS A 151 8.06 7.49 8.39
C CYS A 151 9.18 6.46 8.42
N ARG A 152 9.79 6.13 7.28
CA ARG A 152 10.95 5.22 7.22
C ARG A 152 12.16 5.83 7.91
N ASP A 153 12.47 7.09 7.62
CA ASP A 153 13.62 7.81 8.20
C ASP A 153 13.50 7.96 9.73
N MET A 154 12.28 8.12 10.25
CA MET A 154 12.04 8.17 11.70
C MET A 154 12.45 6.88 12.44
N PHE A 155 12.40 5.73 11.75
CA PHE A 155 12.64 4.41 12.32
C PHE A 155 13.81 3.68 11.63
N ASP A 156 14.65 4.40 10.89
CA ASP A 156 15.90 3.87 10.34
C ASP A 156 16.96 3.88 11.44
N PHE A 157 16.95 2.80 12.25
CA PHE A 157 17.86 2.60 13.36
C PHE A 157 19.27 2.12 12.92
N GLU A 158 19.42 1.66 11.67
CA GLU A 158 20.72 1.22 11.14
C GLU A 158 21.63 2.41 10.81
N ARG A 159 21.07 3.54 10.38
CA ARG A 159 21.82 4.79 10.22
C ARG A 159 22.31 5.41 11.52
N ALA A 160 21.72 5.04 12.67
CA ALA A 160 22.10 5.59 13.98
C ALA A 160 23.26 4.86 14.66
N HIS A 161 23.76 3.75 14.09
CA HIS A 161 24.83 2.92 14.63
C HIS A 161 26.12 2.92 13.78
N ARG A 162 26.29 3.88 12.87
CA ARG A 162 27.54 4.17 12.16
C ARG A 162 28.12 5.49 12.61
#